data_AF-A0A2Z3UQU8-F1
#
_entry.id   AF-A0A2Z3UQU8-F1
#
_cell.length_a   1.000
_cell.length_b   1.000
_cell.length_c   1.000
_cell.angle_alpha   90.00
_cell.angle_beta   90.00
_cell.angle_gamma   90.00
#
_symmetry.space_group_name_H-M   'P 1'
#
loop_
_entity.id
_entity.type
_entity.pdbx_description
1 polymer ?
#
loop_
_entity_poly.entity_id
_entity_poly.type
_entity_poly.pdbx_seq_one_letter_code
_entity_poly.pdbx_strand_id
1 'polypeptide(L)'
;MTYVPDPACEVAHGDVRPEGGTRTLVAVFASPVAGFLLSFGAELGFRTLLLEPDLARAPAGALTSAGPELDDTADVVVTDHHRGEVGPVLRDILARPVRWVGIMGNPRHEGPHVKALTELGVPPEKIAQVHRPVGLNIGSRTPAEIALSTLAGLLADRNGRPGGFHF
;
A
#
# COMPACT_ATOMS: atom_id res chain seq x y z
N MET A 1 -14.25 -38.98 11.63
CA MET A 1 -13.41 -37.79 11.71
C MET A 1 -13.68 -36.99 10.44
N THR A 2 -14.59 -36.04 10.49
CA THR A 2 -15.03 -35.26 9.33
C THR A 2 -14.02 -34.16 9.06
N TYR A 3 -13.35 -34.23 7.92
CA TYR A 3 -12.48 -33.18 7.41
C TYR A 3 -13.33 -31.94 7.15
N VAL A 4 -13.05 -30.85 7.89
CA VAL A 4 -13.62 -29.54 7.62
C VAL A 4 -12.66 -28.87 6.63
N PRO A 5 -13.08 -28.59 5.39
CA PRO A 5 -12.20 -27.95 4.42
C PRO A 5 -11.79 -26.55 4.92
N ASP A 6 -10.51 -26.23 4.77
CA ASP A 6 -9.98 -24.89 5.03
C ASP A 6 -10.40 -23.98 3.87
N PRO A 7 -11.11 -22.87 4.12
CA PRO A 7 -11.48 -21.91 3.07
C PRO A 7 -10.27 -21.41 2.25
N ALA A 8 -9.07 -21.38 2.82
CA ALA A 8 -7.84 -21.06 2.09
C ALA A 8 -7.47 -22.13 1.05
N CYS A 9 -7.83 -23.39 1.32
CA CYS A 9 -7.62 -24.52 0.42
C CYS A 9 -8.60 -24.47 -0.77
N GLU A 10 -9.85 -24.04 -0.56
CA GLU A 10 -10.85 -23.89 -1.63
C GLU A 10 -10.48 -22.76 -2.61
N VAL A 11 -9.96 -21.62 -2.11
CA VAL A 11 -9.46 -20.53 -2.98
C VAL A 11 -8.26 -20.98 -3.83
N ALA A 12 -7.36 -21.80 -3.26
CA ALA A 12 -6.20 -22.32 -3.98
C ALA A 12 -6.56 -23.27 -5.14
N HIS A 13 -7.77 -23.86 -5.12
CA HIS A 13 -8.27 -24.73 -6.19
C HIS A 13 -9.04 -23.99 -7.29
N GLY A 14 -9.15 -22.65 -7.21
CA GLY A 14 -9.56 -21.80 -8.33
C GLY A 14 -11.07 -21.62 -8.54
N ASP A 15 -11.90 -22.14 -7.63
CA ASP A 15 -13.36 -22.10 -7.77
C ASP A 15 -13.99 -20.75 -7.36
N VAL A 16 -13.20 -19.83 -6.78
CA VAL A 16 -13.67 -18.51 -6.36
C VAL A 16 -12.72 -17.43 -6.87
N ARG A 17 -13.15 -16.69 -7.89
CA ARG A 17 -12.53 -15.40 -8.23
C ARG A 17 -12.91 -14.42 -7.11
N PRO A 18 -11.98 -13.68 -6.49
CA PRO A 18 -12.38 -12.73 -5.45
C PRO A 18 -13.35 -11.73 -6.07
N GLU A 19 -14.55 -11.63 -5.51
CA GLU A 19 -15.49 -10.57 -5.89
C GLU A 19 -14.78 -9.22 -5.71
N GLY A 20 -14.99 -8.27 -6.64
CA GLY A 20 -14.37 -6.94 -6.57
C GLY A 20 -14.55 -6.36 -5.17
N GLY A 21 -13.44 -6.22 -4.47
CA GLY A 21 -13.46 -6.21 -3.01
C GLY A 21 -13.95 -4.90 -2.45
N THR A 22 -14.55 -5.00 -1.27
CA THR A 22 -14.90 -3.88 -0.39
C THR A 22 -13.69 -3.05 0.05
N ARG A 23 -12.47 -3.41 -0.36
CA ARG A 23 -11.22 -2.75 0.03
C ARG A 23 -10.55 -2.08 -1.15
N THR A 24 -9.97 -0.92 -0.87
CA THR A 24 -9.30 -0.10 -1.87
C THR A 24 -7.79 -0.15 -1.68
N LEU A 25 -7.03 -0.42 -2.75
CA LEU A 25 -5.58 -0.27 -2.77
C LEU A 25 -5.23 1.00 -3.55
N VAL A 26 -4.58 1.95 -2.89
CA VAL A 26 -4.15 3.21 -3.48
C VAL A 26 -2.63 3.21 -3.62
N ALA A 27 -2.14 3.25 -4.86
CA ALA A 27 -0.74 3.55 -5.12
C ALA A 27 -0.58 5.07 -5.24
N VAL A 28 0.38 5.65 -4.54
CA VAL A 28 0.72 7.07 -4.65
C VAL A 28 2.00 7.19 -5.48
N PHE A 29 1.95 8.12 -6.43
CA PHE A 29 2.94 8.41 -7.45
C PHE A 29 3.00 7.36 -8.58
N ALA A 30 2.90 7.83 -9.82
CA ALA A 30 3.04 6.99 -11.00
C ALA A 30 4.49 6.48 -11.11
N SER A 31 4.66 5.17 -11.00
CA SER A 31 5.96 4.49 -11.07
C SER A 31 5.79 3.06 -11.62
N PRO A 32 6.87 2.41 -12.09
CA PRO A 32 6.81 1.00 -12.46
C PRO A 32 6.31 0.10 -11.31
N VAL A 33 6.67 0.42 -10.06
CA VAL A 33 6.21 -0.35 -8.90
C VAL A 33 4.71 -0.16 -8.69
N ALA A 34 4.20 1.07 -8.80
CA ALA A 34 2.76 1.34 -8.74
C ALA A 34 1.99 0.54 -9.78
N GLY A 35 2.49 0.45 -11.02
CA GLY A 35 1.86 -0.35 -12.07
C GLY A 35 1.71 -1.83 -11.69
N PHE A 36 2.77 -2.47 -11.21
CA PHE A 36 2.69 -3.86 -10.73
C PHE A 36 1.84 -4.00 -9.48
N LEU A 37 1.93 -3.05 -8.54
CA LEU A 37 1.17 -3.06 -7.30
C LEU A 37 -0.33 -3.03 -7.55
N LEU A 38 -0.80 -2.15 -8.44
CA LEU A 38 -2.21 -2.06 -8.81
C LEU A 38 -2.64 -3.29 -9.62
N SER A 39 -1.81 -3.78 -10.54
CA SER A 39 -2.10 -5.01 -11.30
C SER A 39 -2.30 -6.23 -10.38
N PHE A 40 -1.34 -6.49 -9.48
CA PHE A 40 -1.45 -7.58 -8.51
C PHE A 40 -2.59 -7.34 -7.51
N GLY A 41 -2.80 -6.10 -7.08
CA GLY A 41 -3.92 -5.73 -6.22
C GLY A 41 -5.28 -6.09 -6.83
N ALA A 42 -5.47 -5.83 -8.12
CA ALA A 42 -6.70 -6.19 -8.83
C ALA A 42 -6.92 -7.72 -8.85
N GLU A 43 -5.88 -8.51 -9.11
CA GLU A 43 -5.95 -9.98 -9.07
C GLU A 43 -6.24 -10.52 -7.65
N LEU A 44 -5.82 -9.79 -6.62
CA LEU A 44 -6.14 -10.08 -5.21
C LEU A 44 -7.53 -9.59 -4.79
N GLY A 45 -8.30 -9.01 -5.71
CA GLY A 45 -9.65 -8.52 -5.47
C GLY A 45 -9.73 -7.12 -4.85
N PHE A 46 -8.69 -6.30 -4.87
CA PHE A 46 -8.81 -4.90 -4.44
C PHE A 46 -9.46 -4.04 -5.53
N ARG A 47 -10.24 -3.03 -5.13
CA ARG A 47 -10.45 -1.85 -5.99
C ARG A 47 -9.14 -1.07 -6.03
N THR A 48 -8.57 -0.86 -7.20
CA THR A 48 -7.25 -0.23 -7.34
C THR A 48 -7.35 1.21 -7.83
N LEU A 49 -6.67 2.13 -7.16
CA LEU A 49 -6.62 3.55 -7.54
C LEU A 49 -5.17 4.05 -7.59
N LEU A 50 -4.87 4.95 -8.52
CA LEU A 50 -3.62 5.69 -8.55
C LEU A 50 -3.89 7.13 -8.06
N LEU A 51 -3.06 7.62 -7.15
CA LEU A 51 -3.02 9.02 -6.73
C LEU A 51 -1.72 9.64 -7.27
N GLU A 52 -1.85 10.58 -8.19
CA GLU A 52 -0.75 11.31 -8.81
C GLU A 52 -1.05 12.83 -8.77
N PRO A 53 -0.46 13.59 -7.84
CA PRO A 53 -0.76 15.01 -7.68
C PRO A 53 -0.15 15.88 -8.80
N ASP A 54 0.88 15.39 -9.51
CA ASP A 54 1.44 16.08 -10.67
C ASP A 54 0.55 15.82 -11.89
N LEU A 55 -0.26 16.82 -12.25
CA LEU A 55 -1.18 16.75 -13.40
C LEU A 55 -0.48 16.42 -14.72
N ALA A 56 0.81 16.73 -14.86
CA ALA A 56 1.57 16.38 -16.06
C ALA A 56 1.94 14.88 -16.11
N ARG A 57 1.91 14.18 -14.98
CA ARG A 57 2.20 12.75 -14.84
C ARG A 57 0.94 11.91 -14.63
N ALA A 58 -0.17 12.52 -14.23
CA ALA A 58 -1.41 11.84 -13.91
C ALA A 58 -2.02 11.21 -15.18
N PRO A 59 -2.13 9.87 -15.27
CA PRO A 59 -2.88 9.24 -16.33
C PRO A 59 -4.39 9.50 -16.14
N ALA A 60 -5.16 9.29 -17.21
CA ALA A 60 -6.61 9.42 -17.15
C ALA A 60 -7.19 8.51 -16.04
N GLY A 61 -8.06 9.09 -15.20
CA GLY A 61 -8.70 8.38 -14.09
C GLY A 61 -7.88 8.30 -12.80
N ALA A 62 -6.64 8.81 -12.76
CA ALA A 62 -5.91 8.96 -11.51
C ALA A 62 -6.55 10.05 -10.64
N LEU A 63 -6.52 9.82 -9.33
CA LEU A 63 -6.79 10.85 -8.34
C LEU A 63 -5.64 11.85 -8.34
N THR A 64 -5.95 13.13 -8.19
CA THR A 64 -4.94 14.20 -8.15
C THR A 64 -4.75 14.77 -6.74
N SER A 65 -5.55 14.30 -5.78
CA SER A 65 -5.48 14.67 -4.37
C SER A 65 -6.10 13.57 -3.49
N ALA A 66 -5.88 13.66 -2.18
CA ALA A 66 -6.48 12.75 -1.20
C ALA A 66 -7.98 13.09 -1.02
N GLY A 67 -8.84 12.33 -1.70
CA GLY A 67 -10.28 12.55 -1.75
C GLY A 67 -11.11 11.61 -0.86
N PRO A 68 -12.46 11.61 -1.05
CA PRO A 68 -13.37 10.72 -0.34
C PRO A 68 -13.10 9.22 -0.58
N GLU A 69 -12.42 8.87 -1.67
CA GLU A 69 -12.01 7.50 -2.00
C GLU A 69 -11.00 6.91 -1.01
N LEU A 70 -10.31 7.78 -0.26
CA LEU A 70 -9.46 7.38 0.86
C LEU A 70 -10.34 7.36 2.12
N ASP A 71 -11.06 6.26 2.29
CA ASP A 71 -11.90 5.93 3.44
C ASP A 71 -11.25 4.83 4.32
N ASP A 72 -11.99 4.31 5.29
CA ASP A 72 -11.53 3.27 6.23
C ASP A 72 -11.30 1.89 5.60
N THR A 73 -11.61 1.73 4.32
CA THR A 73 -11.31 0.53 3.54
C THR A 73 -10.01 0.64 2.75
N ALA A 74 -9.41 1.84 2.71
CA ALA A 74 -8.27 2.14 1.86
C ALA A 74 -6.92 1.80 2.52
N ASP A 75 -6.10 1.08 1.75
CA ASP A 75 -4.70 0.81 2.01
C ASP A 75 -3.84 1.64 1.05
N VAL A 76 -2.95 2.49 1.58
CA VAL A 76 -2.20 3.46 0.78
C VAL A 76 -0.71 3.12 0.76
N VAL A 77 -0.11 3.07 -0.43
CA VAL A 77 1.32 2.80 -0.63
C VAL A 77 1.96 3.94 -1.41
N VAL A 78 2.89 4.66 -0.78
CA VAL A 78 3.76 5.64 -1.44
C VAL A 78 4.92 4.93 -2.11
N THR A 79 4.89 4.93 -3.45
CA THR A 79 5.80 4.13 -4.29
C THR A 79 7.08 4.85 -4.71
N ASP A 80 7.19 6.14 -4.42
CA ASP A 80 8.38 6.95 -4.65
C ASP A 80 8.64 7.88 -3.47
N HIS A 81 9.76 7.67 -2.78
CA HIS A 81 10.15 8.44 -1.60
C HIS A 81 11.13 9.58 -1.91
N HIS A 82 11.49 9.78 -3.18
CA HIS A 82 12.35 10.87 -3.63
C HIS A 82 11.56 12.07 -4.15
N ARG A 83 10.25 11.93 -4.32
CA ARG A 83 9.33 13.01 -4.71
C ARG A 83 9.34 14.13 -3.67
N GLY A 84 9.44 15.38 -4.12
CA GLY A 84 9.37 16.54 -3.22
C GLY A 84 7.99 16.68 -2.57
N GLU A 85 6.98 16.08 -3.17
CA GLU A 85 5.58 16.11 -2.75
C GLU A 85 5.25 15.09 -1.66
N VAL A 86 6.20 14.24 -1.23
CA VAL A 86 5.98 13.19 -0.20
C VAL A 86 5.34 13.77 1.06
N GLY A 87 5.87 14.88 1.58
CA GLY A 87 5.37 15.51 2.81
C GLY A 87 3.91 15.98 2.68
N PRO A 88 3.59 16.89 1.75
CA PRO A 88 2.22 17.37 1.55
C PRO A 88 1.22 16.25 1.26
N VAL A 89 1.58 15.29 0.40
CA VAL A 89 0.69 14.19 0.03
C VAL A 89 0.42 13.26 1.22
N LEU A 90 1.45 12.89 1.97
CA LEU A 90 1.25 12.06 3.18
C LEU A 90 0.47 12.79 4.26
N ARG A 91 0.67 14.10 4.46
CA ARG A 91 -0.13 14.89 5.40
C ARG A 91 -1.61 14.78 5.05
N ASP A 92 -1.95 14.96 3.77
CA ASP A 92 -3.33 14.95 3.31
C ASP A 92 -3.94 13.53 3.42
N ILE A 93 -3.16 12.48 3.14
CA ILE A 93 -3.57 11.08 3.35
C ILE A 93 -3.80 10.78 4.84
N LEU A 94 -2.92 11.23 5.74
CA LEU A 94 -3.04 10.99 7.19
C LEU A 94 -4.21 11.74 7.83
N ALA A 95 -4.76 12.74 7.14
CA ALA A 95 -6.00 13.42 7.52
C ALA A 95 -7.27 12.65 7.12
N ARG A 96 -7.13 11.57 6.34
CA ARG A 96 -8.21 10.67 5.94
C ARG A 96 -8.30 9.47 6.89
N PRO A 97 -9.47 8.80 7.00
CA PRO A 97 -9.63 7.65 7.87
C PRO A 97 -9.03 6.36 7.30
N VAL A 98 -7.97 6.43 6.49
CA VAL A 98 -7.34 5.28 5.83
C VAL A 98 -6.93 4.20 6.83
N ARG A 99 -7.10 2.93 6.45
CA ARG A 99 -6.77 1.79 7.32
C ARG A 99 -5.27 1.70 7.58
N TRP A 100 -4.48 1.89 6.52
CA TRP A 100 -3.06 1.59 6.52
C TRP A 100 -2.31 2.48 5.54
N VAL A 101 -1.14 2.95 5.95
CA VAL A 101 -0.28 3.82 5.12
C VAL A 101 1.14 3.30 5.19
N GLY A 102 1.74 3.07 4.04
CA GLY A 102 3.13 2.66 3.93
C GLY A 102 3.89 3.45 2.88
N ILE A 103 5.19 3.58 3.09
CA ILE A 103 6.12 4.23 2.15
C ILE A 103 7.33 3.35 1.88
N MET A 104 7.67 3.21 0.60
CA MET A 104 8.89 2.55 0.17
C MET A 104 10.12 3.31 0.68
N GLY A 105 11.21 2.58 0.94
CA GLY A 105 12.45 3.21 1.37
C GLY A 105 13.48 2.19 1.83
N ASN A 106 14.72 2.64 1.90
CA ASN A 106 15.80 1.84 2.46
C ASN A 106 15.72 1.86 3.99
N PRO A 107 15.67 0.69 4.68
CA PRO A 107 15.63 0.63 6.14
C PRO A 107 16.87 1.22 6.83
N ARG A 108 17.99 1.36 6.11
CA ARG A 108 19.24 1.90 6.67
C ARG A 108 19.22 3.42 6.89
N HIS A 109 18.23 4.12 6.36
CA HIS A 109 18.11 5.56 6.46
C HIS A 109 16.75 5.97 7.01
N GLU A 110 16.71 7.08 7.73
CA GLU A 110 15.45 7.68 8.18
C GLU A 110 14.55 8.03 6.99
N GLY A 111 13.25 7.99 7.23
CA GLY A 111 12.24 8.39 6.24
C GLY A 111 12.35 9.85 5.86
N PRO A 112 12.42 10.21 4.55
CA PRO A 112 12.30 11.62 4.17
C PRO A 112 10.94 12.18 4.59
N HIS A 113 9.92 11.32 4.70
CA HIS A 113 8.61 11.68 5.23
C HIS A 113 8.66 12.15 6.69
N VAL A 114 9.56 11.63 7.53
CA VAL A 114 9.60 11.98 8.97
C VAL A 114 9.90 13.47 9.12
N LYS A 115 10.99 13.93 8.51
CA LYS A 115 11.36 15.35 8.50
C LYS A 115 10.28 16.20 7.81
N ALA A 116 9.85 15.81 6.62
CA ALA A 116 8.88 16.58 5.84
C ALA A 116 7.52 16.75 6.56
N LEU A 117 7.02 15.69 7.22
CA LEU A 117 5.77 15.75 7.98
C LEU A 117 5.94 16.55 9.29
N THR A 118 7.09 16.44 9.94
CA THR A 118 7.41 17.25 11.14
C THR A 118 7.43 18.74 10.80
N GLU A 119 8.06 19.13 9.70
CA GLU A 119 8.10 20.53 9.23
C GLU A 119 6.70 21.06 8.85
N LEU A 120 5.79 20.17 8.45
CA LEU A 120 4.39 20.49 8.18
C LEU A 120 3.50 20.46 9.44
N GLY A 121 4.06 20.23 10.63
CA GLY A 121 3.34 20.23 11.90
C GLY A 121 2.46 18.99 12.12
N VAL A 122 2.71 17.89 11.42
CA VAL A 122 1.98 16.63 11.64
C VAL A 122 2.41 16.03 12.99
N PRO A 123 1.45 15.61 13.84
CA PRO A 123 1.78 15.05 15.15
C PRO A 123 2.66 13.79 15.05
N PRO A 124 3.65 13.59 15.94
CA PRO A 124 4.55 12.43 15.91
C PRO A 124 3.83 11.08 15.91
N GLU A 125 2.71 10.97 16.62
CA GLU A 125 1.87 9.77 16.67
C GLU A 125 1.21 9.42 15.34
N LYS A 126 0.95 10.42 14.48
CA LYS A 126 0.47 10.21 13.11
C LYS A 126 1.61 9.84 12.17
N ILE A 127 2.78 10.46 12.35
CA ILE A 127 3.98 10.09 11.57
C ILE A 127 4.35 8.63 11.84
N ALA A 128 4.27 8.19 13.10
CA ALA A 128 4.57 6.81 13.51
C ALA A 128 3.60 5.75 12.93
N GLN A 129 2.45 6.15 12.39
CA GLN A 129 1.52 5.24 11.70
C GLN A 129 1.99 4.89 10.28
N VAL A 130 2.97 5.61 9.73
CA VAL A 130 3.50 5.35 8.39
C VAL A 130 4.49 4.19 8.44
N HIS A 131 4.12 3.06 7.83
CA HIS A 131 4.96 1.87 7.76
C HIS A 131 6.16 2.09 6.83
N ARG A 132 7.37 1.83 7.33
CA ARG A 132 8.62 1.89 6.54
C ARG A 132 9.70 0.95 7.12
N PRO A 133 10.44 0.21 6.27
CA PRO A 133 10.15 -0.01 4.85
C PRO A 133 8.87 -0.83 4.71
N VAL A 134 8.15 -0.64 3.60
CA VAL A 134 7.01 -1.52 3.28
C VAL A 134 7.47 -2.85 2.71
N GLY A 135 6.66 -3.87 2.98
CA GLY A 135 6.80 -5.20 2.42
C GLY A 135 7.66 -6.18 3.23
N LEU A 136 7.48 -7.47 2.93
CA LEU A 136 8.29 -8.53 3.54
C LEU A 136 9.72 -8.52 3.00
N ASN A 137 10.68 -8.86 3.85
CA ASN A 137 12.08 -8.96 3.44
C ASN A 137 12.34 -10.25 2.65
N ILE A 138 12.04 -10.22 1.35
CA ILE A 138 12.31 -11.32 0.41
C ILE A 138 13.53 -11.05 -0.48
N GLY A 139 14.28 -9.98 -0.22
CA GLY A 139 15.41 -9.57 -1.05
C GLY A 139 15.02 -9.03 -2.43
N SER A 140 13.84 -8.40 -2.55
CA SER A 140 13.33 -7.83 -3.80
C SER A 140 14.33 -6.89 -4.48
N ARG A 141 14.44 -7.00 -5.82
CA ARG A 141 15.34 -6.20 -6.67
C ARG A 141 14.62 -5.58 -7.87
N THR A 142 13.53 -6.19 -8.34
CA THR A 142 12.76 -5.68 -9.48
C THR A 142 11.49 -4.96 -9.02
N PRO A 143 10.91 -4.07 -9.86
CA PRO A 143 9.64 -3.42 -9.51
C PRO A 143 8.51 -4.40 -9.16
N ALA A 144 8.41 -5.51 -9.89
CA ALA A 144 7.43 -6.56 -9.61
C ALA A 144 7.68 -7.25 -8.26
N GLU A 145 8.93 -7.58 -7.95
CA GLU A 145 9.27 -8.17 -6.64
C GLU A 145 9.03 -7.21 -5.48
N ILE A 146 9.23 -5.90 -5.68
CA ILE A 146 8.94 -4.87 -4.66
C ILE A 146 7.43 -4.75 -4.47
N ALA A 147 6.65 -4.72 -5.55
CA ALA A 147 5.19 -4.70 -5.46
C ALA A 147 4.64 -5.96 -4.75
N LEU A 148 5.15 -7.14 -5.12
CA LEU A 148 4.77 -8.41 -4.51
C LEU A 148 5.10 -8.43 -3.02
N SER A 149 6.31 -8.04 -2.62
CA SER A 149 6.70 -8.02 -1.21
C SER A 149 5.89 -7.02 -0.40
N THR A 150 5.58 -5.86 -0.99
CA THR A 150 4.71 -4.82 -0.40
C THR A 150 3.32 -5.37 -0.12
N LEU A 151 2.68 -6.00 -1.11
CA LEU A 151 1.36 -6.62 -0.94
C LEU A 151 1.40 -7.73 0.10
N ALA A 152 2.41 -8.60 0.08
CA ALA A 152 2.56 -9.65 1.07
C ALA A 152 2.65 -9.08 2.49
N GLY A 153 3.39 -7.97 2.69
CA GLY A 153 3.50 -7.29 3.97
C GLY A 153 2.19 -6.65 4.42
N LEU A 154 1.49 -5.96 3.52
CA LEU A 154 0.16 -5.38 3.77
C LEU A 154 -0.85 -6.46 4.18
N LEU A 155 -0.88 -7.59 3.47
CA LEU A 155 -1.77 -8.71 3.77
C LEU A 155 -1.42 -9.37 5.11
N ALA A 156 -0.13 -9.49 5.44
CA ALA A 156 0.32 -10.01 6.72
C ALA A 156 -0.13 -9.10 7.87
N ASP A 157 0.08 -7.78 7.77
CA ASP A 157 -0.42 -6.77 8.71
C ASP A 157 -1.94 -6.88 8.90
N ARG A 158 -2.68 -6.89 7.78
CA ARG A 158 -4.15 -7.02 7.78
C ARG A 158 -4.64 -8.27 8.51
N ASN A 159 -3.89 -9.37 8.41
CA ASN A 159 -4.24 -10.65 9.00
C ASN A 159 -3.61 -10.86 10.40
N GLY A 160 -2.93 -9.85 10.96
CA GLY A 160 -2.26 -9.95 12.26
C GLY A 160 -1.13 -10.99 12.27
N ARG A 161 -0.44 -11.18 11.13
CA ARG A 161 0.64 -12.15 10.96
C ARG A 161 1.98 -11.46 10.74
N PRO A 162 3.10 -12.03 11.21
CA PRO A 162 4.43 -11.49 10.95
C PRO A 162 4.90 -11.68 9.50
N GLY A 163 4.27 -12.60 8.76
CA GLY A 163 4.78 -13.10 7.48
C GLY A 163 5.98 -14.04 7.66
N GLY A 164 6.47 -14.61 6.55
CA GLY A 164 7.57 -15.56 6.55
C GLY A 164 7.14 -17.03 6.74
N PHE A 165 8.06 -17.87 7.23
CA PHE A 165 7.87 -19.33 7.31
C PHE A 165 7.45 -19.82 8.71
N HIS A 166 6.98 -18.92 9.58
CA HIS A 166 6.48 -19.25 10.92
C HIS A 166 4.94 -19.10 10.94
N PHE A 167 4.22 -20.15 11.37
CA PHE A 167 2.76 -20.27 11.26
C PHE A 167 2.05 -20.31 12.62
#